data_AF-A0A7X2H7G2-F1
#
_entry.id   AF-A0A7X2H7G2-F1
#
_cell.length_a   1.000
_cell.length_b   1.000
_cell.length_c   1.000
_cell.angle_alpha   90.00
_cell.angle_beta   90.00
_cell.angle_gamma   90.00
#
_symmetry.space_group_name_H-M   'P 1'
#
loop_
_entity.id
_entity.type
_entity.pdbx_description
1 polymer ?
#
loop_
_entity_poly.entity_id
_entity_poly.type
_entity_poly.pdbx_seq_one_letter_code
_entity_poly.pdbx_strand_id
1 'polypeptide(L)'
;MILVTYFLWNATIDYHYSYIKSPEQTETLIVKYRVTTLGERSYSFDFYQKTFFGLFMKNLEGQDYFILIQSSVDYTPPREVLGTEYANWINEKEILFNTVTGEKKVFLK
;
A
#
# COMPACT_ATOMS: atom_id res chain seq x y z
N MET A 1 34.20 -18.85 13.29
CA MET A 1 33.40 -17.62 13.16
C MET A 1 32.18 -17.92 12.30
N ILE A 2 31.11 -18.40 12.91
CA ILE A 2 29.85 -18.74 12.26
C ILE A 2 28.77 -18.06 13.10
N LEU A 3 28.46 -16.80 12.81
CA LEU A 3 27.37 -16.08 13.48
C LEU A 3 26.92 -14.81 12.75
N VAL A 4 27.67 -14.33 11.76
CA VAL A 4 27.31 -13.10 11.01
C VAL A 4 26.44 -13.40 9.77
N THR A 5 26.41 -14.63 9.27
CA THR A 5 25.69 -14.98 8.03
C THR A 5 24.19 -15.27 8.20
N TYR A 6 23.68 -15.43 9.42
CA TYR A 6 22.26 -15.77 9.65
C TYR A 6 21.33 -14.57 9.85
N PHE A 7 21.86 -13.36 10.02
CA PHE A 7 21.02 -12.16 10.28
C PHE A 7 20.43 -11.52 9.02
N LEU A 8 20.85 -11.95 7.81
CA LEU A 8 20.39 -11.38 6.54
C LEU A 8 19.28 -12.19 5.85
N TRP A 9 18.85 -13.34 6.40
CA TRP A 9 17.97 -14.27 5.67
C TRP A 9 16.46 -14.03 5.86
N ASN A 10 16.04 -13.14 6.78
CA ASN A 10 14.63 -12.86 7.06
C ASN A 10 14.20 -11.45 6.64
N ALA A 11 14.82 -10.85 5.63
CA ALA A 11 14.15 -9.79 4.88
C ALA A 11 13.10 -10.46 3.99
N THR A 12 12.00 -10.93 4.59
CA THR A 12 10.89 -11.48 3.81
C THR A 12 10.32 -10.34 2.97
N ILE A 13 10.47 -10.44 1.65
CA ILE A 13 9.80 -9.55 0.69
C ILE A 13 8.36 -10.04 0.59
N ASP A 14 7.62 -9.94 1.69
CA ASP A 14 6.22 -10.33 1.73
C ASP A 14 5.38 -9.18 1.18
N TYR A 15 4.76 -9.44 0.04
CA TYR A 15 3.75 -8.55 -0.51
C TYR A 15 2.39 -8.92 0.06
N HIS A 16 1.69 -7.91 0.53
CA HIS A 16 0.33 -8.00 1.02
C HIS A 16 -0.62 -7.25 0.09
N TYR A 17 -1.90 -7.61 0.14
CA TYR A 17 -2.92 -7.05 -0.73
C TYR A 17 -4.14 -6.68 0.10
N SER A 18 -4.67 -5.48 -0.12
CA SER A 18 -5.98 -5.04 0.37
C SER A 18 -6.89 -4.74 -0.81
N TYR A 19 -8.18 -5.02 -0.65
CA TYR A 19 -9.20 -4.83 -1.68
C TYR A 19 -10.26 -3.88 -1.15
N ILE A 20 -10.41 -2.74 -1.81
CA ILE A 20 -11.33 -1.68 -1.42
C ILE A 20 -12.33 -1.53 -2.57
N LYS A 21 -13.60 -1.84 -2.30
CA LYS A 21 -14.69 -1.69 -3.28
C LYS A 21 -15.20 -0.26 -3.28
N SER A 22 -15.60 0.23 -4.45
CA SER A 22 -16.31 1.51 -4.58
C SER A 22 -17.72 1.44 -3.97
N PRO A 23 -18.36 2.59 -3.68
CA PRO A 23 -19.69 2.65 -3.06
C PRO A 23 -20.77 1.85 -3.80
N GLU A 24 -20.83 1.96 -5.13
CA GLU A 24 -21.75 1.20 -5.98
C GLU A 24 -21.19 -0.17 -6.38
N GLN A 25 -19.99 -0.52 -5.90
CA GLN A 25 -19.29 -1.77 -6.18
C GLN A 25 -19.00 -2.02 -7.66
N THR A 26 -18.98 -0.96 -8.49
CA THR A 26 -18.63 -1.08 -9.91
C THR A 26 -17.12 -1.19 -10.12
N GLU A 27 -16.35 -0.66 -9.18
CA GLU A 27 -14.90 -0.63 -9.22
C GLU A 27 -14.30 -1.29 -7.96
N THR A 28 -13.06 -1.76 -8.10
CA THR A 28 -12.29 -2.29 -6.97
C THR A 28 -10.85 -1.82 -7.09
N LEU A 29 -10.43 -1.04 -6.11
CA LEU A 29 -9.04 -0.69 -5.89
C LEU A 29 -8.34 -1.82 -5.15
N ILE A 30 -7.20 -2.25 -5.68
CA ILE A 30 -6.31 -3.21 -5.06
C ILE A 30 -5.06 -2.47 -4.61
N VAL A 31 -4.79 -2.50 -3.32
CA VAL A 31 -3.58 -1.92 -2.73
C VAL A 31 -2.61 -3.05 -2.45
N LYS A 32 -1.54 -3.14 -3.24
CA LYS A 32 -0.42 -4.02 -2.95
C LYS A 32 0.58 -3.26 -2.10
N TYR A 33 1.02 -3.83 -0.98
CA TYR A 33 1.97 -3.15 -0.11
C TYR A 33 3.02 -4.09 0.47
N ARG A 34 4.13 -3.50 0.91
CA ARG A 34 5.19 -4.19 1.65
C ARG A 34 5.80 -3.24 2.68
N VAL A 35 6.38 -3.83 3.72
CA VAL A 35 7.18 -3.11 4.72
C VAL A 35 8.56 -3.73 4.75
N THR A 36 9.60 -2.92 4.56
CA THR A 36 10.99 -3.37 4.68
C THR A 36 11.71 -2.57 5.77
N THR A 37 12.59 -3.23 6.52
CA THR A 37 13.33 -2.63 7.64
C THR A 37 14.83 -2.81 7.42
N LEU A 38 15.55 -1.70 7.18
CA LEU A 38 17.01 -1.65 6.98
C LEU A 38 17.57 -0.44 7.73
N GLY A 39 17.38 -0.40 9.05
CA GLY A 39 17.68 0.76 9.89
C GLY A 39 16.53 1.76 9.97
N GLU A 40 15.91 2.09 8.83
CA GLU A 40 14.61 2.76 8.75
C GLU A 40 13.52 1.77 8.34
N ARG A 41 12.26 2.12 8.59
CA ARG A 41 11.11 1.35 8.12
C ARG A 41 10.51 2.01 6.89
N SER A 42 10.62 1.35 5.75
CA SER A 42 10.08 1.83 4.49
C SER A 42 8.76 1.13 4.17
N TYR A 43 7.76 1.90 3.78
CA TYR A 43 6.48 1.40 3.31
C TYR A 43 6.35 1.71 1.82
N SER A 44 5.96 0.70 1.04
CA SER A 44 5.67 0.87 -0.39
C SER A 44 4.25 0.41 -0.66
N PHE A 45 3.50 1.22 -1.38
CA PHE A 45 2.13 0.94 -1.80
C PHE A 45 1.99 1.15 -3.31
N ASP A 46 1.64 0.08 -4.00
CA ASP A 46 1.29 0.08 -5.42
C ASP A 46 -0.22 -0.06 -5.55
N PHE A 47 -0.81 0.71 -6.46
CA PHE A 47 -2.26 0.70 -6.71
C PHE A 47 -2.58 -0.02 -8.01
N TYR A 48 -3.63 -0.84 -7.99
CA TYR A 48 -4.14 -1.53 -9.16
C TYR A 48 -5.66 -1.45 -9.21
N GLN A 49 -6.23 -1.53 -10.39
CA GLN A 49 -7.66 -1.74 -10.58
C GLN A 49 -7.92 -3.09 -11.23
N LYS A 50 -9.09 -3.68 -10.97
CA LYS A 50 -9.56 -4.83 -11.72
C LYS A 50 -9.96 -4.41 -13.14
N THR A 51 -9.62 -5.23 -14.14
CA THR A 51 -10.05 -5.04 -15.53
C THR A 51 -10.54 -6.35 -16.12
N PHE A 52 -11.21 -6.27 -17.28
CA PHE A 52 -11.70 -7.42 -18.06
C PHE A 52 -12.52 -8.41 -17.20
N PHE A 53 -13.67 -7.95 -16.72
CA PHE A 53 -14.58 -8.72 -15.85
C PHE A 53 -13.91 -9.28 -14.57
N GLY A 54 -12.87 -8.62 -14.06
CA GLY A 54 -12.18 -9.00 -12.83
C GLY A 54 -11.06 -10.03 -13.00
N LEU A 55 -10.69 -10.38 -14.23
CA LEU A 55 -9.66 -11.37 -14.53
C LEU A 55 -8.24 -10.80 -14.46
N PHE A 56 -8.06 -9.52 -14.75
CA PHE A 56 -6.74 -8.88 -14.76
C PHE A 56 -6.65 -7.74 -13.75
N MET A 57 -5.43 -7.51 -13.26
CA MET A 57 -5.08 -6.36 -12.45
C MET A 57 -4.26 -5.40 -13.31
N LYS A 58 -4.73 -4.17 -13.47
CA LYS A 58 -4.00 -3.12 -14.18
C LYS A 58 -3.38 -2.18 -13.16
N ASN A 59 -2.06 -2.03 -13.21
CA ASN A 59 -1.35 -1.07 -12.38
C ASN A 59 -1.81 0.37 -12.70
N LEU A 60 -2.01 1.17 -11.65
CA LEU A 60 -2.31 2.59 -11.73
C LEU A 60 -1.00 3.38 -11.69
N GLU A 61 -0.26 3.33 -12.79
CA GLU A 61 1.09 3.88 -12.91
C GLU A 61 1.17 5.36 -12.50
N GLY A 62 2.23 5.73 -11.77
CA GLY A 62 2.49 7.10 -11.30
C GLY A 62 1.66 7.53 -10.09
N GLN A 63 0.87 6.61 -9.52
CA GLN A 63 0.03 6.89 -8.36
C GLN A 63 0.52 6.18 -7.10
N ASP A 64 1.63 5.45 -7.16
CA ASP A 64 2.26 4.79 -6.03
C ASP A 64 2.53 5.74 -4.85
N TYR A 65 2.65 5.17 -3.67
CA TYR A 65 2.96 5.89 -2.44
C TYR A 65 4.10 5.18 -1.69
N PHE A 66 5.14 5.94 -1.39
CA PHE A 66 6.32 5.45 -0.70
C PHE A 66 6.68 6.41 0.43
N ILE A 67 7.04 5.85 1.58
CA ILE A 67 7.47 6.63 2.74
C ILE A 67 8.51 5.87 3.56
N LEU A 68 9.48 6.62 4.09
CA LEU A 68 10.43 6.18 5.10
C LEU A 68 10.03 6.75 6.46
N ILE A 69 9.84 5.89 7.45
CA ILE A 69 9.58 6.27 8.83
C ILE A 69 10.77 5.84 9.68
N GLN A 70 11.30 6.78 10.47
CA GLN A 70 12.44 6.53 11.34
C GLN A 70 12.10 5.46 12.38
N SER A 71 13.00 4.50 12.58
CA SER A 71 12.76 3.28 13.38
C SER A 71 12.60 3.50 14.88
N SER A 72 12.93 4.69 15.39
CA SER A 72 12.70 5.07 16.79
C SER A 72 11.23 5.32 17.10
N VAL A 73 10.36 5.40 16.08
CA VAL A 73 8.91 5.47 16.23
C VAL A 73 8.35 4.04 16.29
N ASP A 74 7.40 3.82 17.20
CA ASP A 74 6.67 2.56 17.31
C ASP A 74 6.16 2.07 15.94
N TYR A 75 5.98 0.76 15.82
CA TYR A 75 5.46 0.18 14.58
C TYR A 75 4.09 0.77 14.22
N THR A 76 4.05 1.53 13.11
CA THR A 76 2.80 2.01 12.51
C THR A 76 2.29 0.96 11.52
N PRO A 77 1.10 0.38 11.71
CA PRO A 77 0.52 -0.55 10.75
C PRO A 77 0.39 0.07 9.34
N PRO A 78 0.62 -0.68 8.24
CA PRO A 78 0.48 -0.16 6.88
C PRO A 78 -0.89 0.47 6.57
N ARG A 79 -1.94 -0.05 7.20
CA ARG A 79 -3.31 0.49 7.09
C ARG A 79 -3.44 1.90 7.69
N GLU A 80 -2.66 2.21 8.72
CA GLU A 80 -2.60 3.56 9.31
C GLU A 80 -1.67 4.46 8.52
N VAL A 81 -0.55 3.95 8.02
CA VAL A 81 0.39 4.71 7.16
C VAL A 81 -0.30 5.24 5.92
N LEU A 82 -1.03 4.39 5.20
CA LEU A 82 -1.80 4.78 4.03
C LEU A 82 -3.17 5.39 4.40
N GLY A 83 -3.74 5.07 5.56
CA GLY A 83 -5.08 5.50 5.93
C GLY A 83 -6.20 4.70 5.26
N THR A 84 -6.01 3.38 5.06
CA THR A 84 -7.00 2.52 4.39
C THR A 84 -8.26 2.29 5.21
N GLU A 85 -8.22 2.42 6.54
CA GLU A 85 -9.41 2.26 7.40
C GLU A 85 -10.44 3.37 7.18
N TYR A 86 -9.97 4.56 6.80
CA TYR A 86 -10.80 5.75 6.56
C TYR A 86 -10.72 6.21 5.10
N ALA A 87 -10.47 5.27 4.18
CA ALA A 87 -10.40 5.58 2.77
C ALA A 87 -11.76 6.10 2.29
N ASN A 88 -11.74 7.29 1.67
CA ASN A 88 -12.95 7.98 1.27
C ASN A 88 -13.10 7.96 -0.25
N TRP A 89 -14.13 7.29 -0.75
CA TRP A 89 -14.48 7.37 -2.16
C TRP A 89 -15.18 8.70 -2.46
N ILE A 90 -14.57 9.49 -3.33
CA ILE A 90 -15.16 10.75 -3.81
C ILE A 90 -16.23 10.45 -4.88
N ASN A 91 -15.98 9.42 -5.69
CA ASN A 91 -16.90 8.83 -6.67
C ASN A 91 -16.41 7.40 -6.99
N GLU A 92 -17.05 6.68 -7.91
CA GLU A 92 -16.65 5.31 -8.27
C GLU A 92 -15.19 5.17 -8.77
N LYS A 93 -14.59 6.24 -9.27
CA LYS A 93 -13.25 6.24 -9.89
C LYS A 93 -12.19 7.04 -9.13
N GLU A 94 -12.54 7.67 -8.01
CA GLU A 94 -11.61 8.48 -7.24
C GLU A 94 -11.72 8.14 -5.75
N ILE A 95 -10.59 7.77 -5.17
CA ILE A 95 -10.45 7.56 -3.74
C ILE A 95 -9.43 8.52 -3.16
N LEU A 96 -9.71 8.97 -1.94
CA LEU A 96 -8.86 9.82 -1.13
C LEU A 96 -8.40 9.04 0.11
N PHE A 97 -7.09 8.97 0.28
CA PHE A 97 -6.43 8.39 1.44
C PHE A 97 -5.88 9.50 2.34
N ASN A 98 -6.17 9.42 3.64
CA ASN A 98 -5.56 10.28 4.65
C ASN A 98 -4.28 9.60 5.16
N THR A 99 -3.18 9.77 4.44
CA THR A 99 -1.89 9.17 4.80
C THR A 99 -1.25 9.91 5.97
N VAL A 100 -0.24 9.32 6.60
CA VAL A 100 0.55 9.97 7.66
C VAL A 100 1.29 11.24 7.19
N THR A 101 1.45 11.44 5.88
CA THR A 101 2.08 12.65 5.29
C THR A 101 1.08 13.63 4.69
N GLY A 102 -0.22 13.36 4.81
CA GLY A 102 -1.30 14.16 4.21
C GLY A 102 -2.16 13.39 3.21
N GLU A 103 -2.91 14.13 2.42
CA GLU A 103 -3.88 13.56 1.48
C GLU A 103 -3.21 12.92 0.25
N LYS A 104 -3.65 11.72 -0.12
CA LYS A 104 -3.24 11.01 -1.33
C LYS A 104 -4.48 10.60 -2.13
N LYS A 105 -4.62 11.17 -3.32
CA LYS A 105 -5.66 10.77 -4.28
C LYS A 105 -5.18 9.62 -5.16
N VAL A 106 -6.08 8.69 -5.45
CA VAL A 106 -5.89 7.63 -6.44
C VAL A 106 -7.09 7.60 -7.38
N PHE A 107 -6.80 7.61 -8.68
CA PHE A 107 -7.74 7.66 -9.78
C PHE A 107 -7.72 6.34 -10.55
N LEU A 108 -8.89 5.74 -10.70
CA LEU A 108 -9.13 4.56 -11.53
C LEU A 108 -9.42 5.00 -12.98
N LYS A 109 -9.05 4.17 -13.95
CA LYS A 109 -9.18 4.37 -15.40
C LYS A 109 -10.35 3.58 -15.97
#